data_AF-X0WWE8-F1
#
_entry.id   AF-X0WWE8-F1
#
_cell.length_a   1.000
_cell.length_b   1.000
_cell.length_c   1.000
_cell.angle_alpha   90.00
_cell.angle_beta   90.00
_cell.angle_gamma   90.00
#
_symmetry.space_group_name_H-M   'P 1'
#
loop_
_entity.id
_entity.type
_entity.pdbx_description
1 polymer ?
#
loop_
_entity_poly.entity_id
_entity_poly.type
_entity_poly.pdbx_seq_one_letter_code
_entity_poly.pdbx_strand_id
1 'polypeptide(L)'
;DQTQTFKALNELSLLLREYPESDVRGVAEEAVTECRSKLAKKEYLAGRLYLNMKNFRSARVYFDSVIETYGDTPWAASALLLKGRSYAGQKRYEDARAAYQQVIDDFPGSEAGDKAAHEIRELEHVRPGGEDVESGK
;
A
#
# COMPACT_ATOMS: atom_id res chain seq x y z
N ASP A 1 11.83 15.82 -11.37
CA ASP A 1 12.87 15.65 -10.34
C ASP A 1 12.19 15.63 -8.99
N GLN A 2 12.33 14.54 -8.21
CA GLN A 2 11.72 14.43 -6.87
C GLN A 2 12.49 15.19 -5.79
N THR A 3 13.73 15.59 -6.06
CA THR A 3 14.58 16.31 -5.12
C THR A 3 13.89 17.58 -4.64
N GLN A 4 13.15 18.26 -5.53
CA GLN A 4 12.38 19.45 -5.19
C GLN A 4 11.16 19.12 -4.31
N THR A 5 10.45 18.02 -4.56
CA THR A 5 9.32 17.58 -3.72
C THR A 5 9.76 17.20 -2.31
N PHE A 6 10.91 16.52 -2.17
CA PHE A 6 11.48 16.21 -0.85
C PHE A 6 11.96 17.46 -0.11
N LYS A 7 12.62 18.40 -0.80
CA LYS A 7 13.03 19.68 -0.20
C LYS A 7 11.82 20.48 0.28
N ALA A 8 10.81 20.65 -0.57
CA ALA A 8 9.58 21.34 -0.21
C ALA A 8 8.90 20.67 0.99
N LEU A 9 8.79 19.34 1.00
CA LEU A 9 8.22 18.60 2.12
C LEU A 9 8.98 18.86 3.43
N ASN A 10 10.32 18.87 3.40
CA ASN A 10 11.14 19.13 4.57
C ASN A 10 10.98 20.57 5.08
N GLU A 11 11.01 21.56 4.18
CA GLU A 11 10.87 22.98 4.53
C GLU A 11 9.49 23.29 5.11
N LEU A 12 8.42 22.75 4.50
CA LEU A 12 7.06 22.91 4.99
C LEU A 12 6.85 22.21 6.34
N SER A 13 7.42 21.00 6.51
CA SER A 13 7.35 20.29 7.79
C SER A 13 8.09 21.04 8.90
N LEU A 14 9.22 21.69 8.58
CA LEU A 14 9.94 22.56 9.51
C LEU A 14 9.10 23.79 9.86
N LEU A 15 8.49 24.46 8.88
CA LEU A 15 7.62 25.61 9.11
C LEU A 15 6.48 25.28 10.08
N LEU A 16 5.81 24.15 9.89
CA LEU A 16 4.71 23.70 10.76
C LEU A 16 5.17 23.38 12.19
N ARG A 17 6.43 22.95 12.36
CA ARG A 17 7.01 22.66 13.67
C ARG A 17 7.42 23.92 14.42
N GLU A 18 8.07 24.85 13.73
CA GLU A 18 8.62 26.07 14.34
C GLU A 18 7.55 27.16 14.53
N TYR A 19 6.50 27.18 13.70
CA TYR A 19 5.43 28.18 13.74
C TYR A 19 4.04 27.54 13.79
N PRO A 20 3.70 26.80 14.85
CA PRO A 20 2.47 26.02 14.92
C PRO A 20 1.18 26.85 14.91
N GLU A 21 1.23 28.12 15.33
CA GLU A 21 0.08 29.04 15.43
C GLU A 21 0.03 30.06 14.27
N SER A 22 0.81 29.86 13.21
CA SER A 22 0.89 30.82 12.10
C SER A 22 -0.33 30.76 11.19
N ASP A 23 -0.75 31.92 10.66
CA ASP A 23 -1.86 32.03 9.70
C ASP A 23 -1.64 31.18 8.43
N VAL A 24 -0.38 30.88 8.08
CA VAL A 24 -0.05 30.04 6.91
C VAL A 24 -0.10 28.53 7.19
N ARG A 25 -0.40 28.11 8.42
CA ARG A 25 -0.40 26.70 8.83
C ARG A 25 -1.26 25.83 7.92
N GLY A 26 -2.52 26.23 7.67
CA GLY A 26 -3.43 25.45 6.83
C GLY A 26 -2.91 25.26 5.41
N VAL A 27 -2.32 26.30 4.81
CA VAL A 27 -1.72 26.23 3.47
C VAL A 27 -0.50 25.30 3.47
N ALA A 28 0.34 25.37 4.51
CA ALA A 28 1.50 24.50 4.63
C ALA A 28 1.11 23.03 4.86
N GLU A 29 0.07 22.75 5.66
CA GLU A 29 -0.49 21.41 5.85
C GLU A 29 -1.01 20.84 4.53
N GLU A 30 -1.81 21.61 3.78
CA GLU A 30 -2.32 21.19 2.47
C GLU A 30 -1.17 20.89 1.49
N ALA A 31 -0.15 21.75 1.44
CA ALA A 31 1.02 21.55 0.59
C ALA A 31 1.83 20.30 1.01
N VAL A 32 1.94 20.01 2.30
CA VAL A 32 2.55 18.77 2.82
C VAL A 32 1.75 17.56 2.35
N THR A 33 0.43 17.57 2.52
CA THR A 33 -0.45 16.47 2.08
C THR A 33 -0.34 16.24 0.57
N GLU A 34 -0.30 17.31 -0.23
CA GLU A 34 -0.15 17.21 -1.68
C GLU A 34 1.22 16.61 -2.07
N CYS A 35 2.30 17.08 -1.44
CA CYS A 35 3.65 16.56 -1.68
C CYS A 35 3.75 15.08 -1.32
N ARG A 36 3.23 14.68 -0.16
CA ARG A 36 3.19 13.27 0.29
C ARG A 36 2.39 12.41 -0.67
N SER A 37 1.21 12.87 -1.11
CA SER A 37 0.38 12.15 -2.08
C SER A 37 1.08 11.97 -3.43
N LYS A 38 1.80 12.97 -3.92
CA LYS A 38 2.61 12.87 -5.17
C LYS A 38 3.73 11.83 -5.04
N LEU A 39 4.43 11.80 -3.91
CA LEU A 39 5.49 10.83 -3.65
C LEU A 39 4.93 9.42 -3.53
N ALA A 40 3.87 9.24 -2.74
CA ALA A 40 3.17 7.97 -2.57
C ALA A 40 2.67 7.41 -3.90
N LYS A 41 2.06 8.25 -4.74
CA LYS A 41 1.61 7.87 -6.10
C LYS A 41 2.75 7.31 -6.93
N LYS A 42 3.93 7.92 -6.89
CA LYS A 42 5.07 7.47 -7.68
C LYS A 42 5.56 6.10 -7.21
N GLU A 43 5.75 5.90 -5.92
CA GLU A 43 6.17 4.60 -5.35
C GLU A 43 5.11 3.52 -5.65
N TYR A 44 3.82 3.84 -5.52
CA TYR A 44 2.72 2.97 -5.90
C TYR A 44 2.77 2.56 -7.38
N LEU A 45 3.01 3.51 -8.29
CA LEU A 45 3.15 3.23 -9.72
C LEU A 45 4.38 2.37 -10.04
N ALA A 46 5.49 2.55 -9.33
CA ALA A 46 6.66 1.69 -9.45
C ALA A 46 6.34 0.26 -8.99
N GLY A 47 5.67 0.09 -7.84
CA GLY A 47 5.20 -1.21 -7.37
C GLY A 47 4.28 -1.90 -8.37
N ARG A 48 3.33 -1.15 -8.97
CA ARG A 48 2.46 -1.65 -10.04
C ARG A 48 3.21 -2.12 -11.26
N LEU A 49 4.24 -1.39 -11.69
CA LEU A 49 5.08 -1.78 -12.82
C LEU A 49 5.75 -3.13 -12.56
N TYR A 50 6.38 -3.29 -11.39
CA TYR A 50 7.00 -4.56 -11.02
C TYR A 50 5.99 -5.70 -10.87
N LEU A 51 4.79 -5.41 -10.36
CA LEU A 51 3.71 -6.39 -10.27
C LEU A 51 3.29 -6.90 -11.65
N ASN A 52 3.12 -5.99 -12.62
CA ASN A 52 2.78 -6.33 -14.00
C ASN A 52 3.88 -7.17 -14.68
N MET A 53 5.14 -6.95 -14.31
CA MET A 53 6.28 -7.75 -14.75
C MET A 53 6.40 -9.09 -14.01
N LYS A 54 5.45 -9.43 -13.11
CA LYS A 54 5.49 -10.60 -12.21
C LYS A 54 6.71 -10.63 -11.29
N ASN A 55 7.39 -9.49 -11.12
CA ASN A 55 8.44 -9.35 -10.11
C ASN A 55 7.81 -8.97 -8.76
N PHE A 56 7.15 -9.96 -8.16
CA PHE A 56 6.34 -9.77 -6.96
C PHE A 56 7.16 -9.36 -5.73
N ARG A 57 8.45 -9.72 -5.63
CA ARG A 57 9.29 -9.30 -4.51
C ARG A 57 9.61 -7.81 -4.60
N SER A 58 10.04 -7.33 -5.76
CA SER A 58 10.29 -5.91 -5.95
C SER A 58 9.00 -5.10 -5.82
N ALA A 59 7.88 -5.58 -6.36
CA ALA A 59 6.58 -4.92 -6.22
C ALA A 59 6.23 -4.65 -4.74
N ARG A 60 6.43 -5.64 -3.86
CA ARG A 60 6.17 -5.50 -2.42
C ARG A 60 7.05 -4.45 -1.75
N VAL A 61 8.33 -4.37 -2.09
CA VAL A 61 9.23 -3.33 -1.53
C VAL A 61 8.66 -1.92 -1.78
N TYR A 62 8.13 -1.67 -2.97
CA TYR A 62 7.49 -0.39 -3.28
C TYR A 62 6.15 -0.20 -2.56
N PHE A 63 5.33 -1.23 -2.48
CA PHE A 63 4.06 -1.14 -1.74
C PHE A 63 4.28 -0.94 -0.23
N ASP A 64 5.26 -1.63 0.35
CA ASP A 64 5.68 -1.46 1.75
C ASP A 64 6.15 -0.02 2.00
N SER A 65 6.97 0.54 1.09
CA SER A 65 7.36 1.96 1.14
C SER A 65 6.15 2.90 1.16
N VAL A 66 5.12 2.64 0.34
CA VAL A 66 3.87 3.43 0.36
C VAL A 66 3.15 3.32 1.70
N ILE A 67 3.01 2.12 2.24
CA ILE A 67 2.27 1.86 3.48
C ILE A 67 3.00 2.46 4.69
N GLU A 68 4.31 2.24 4.80
CA GLU A 68 5.12 2.65 5.94
C GLU A 68 5.40 4.16 5.94
N THR A 69 5.67 4.74 4.76
CA THR A 69 6.08 6.14 4.67
C THR A 69 4.91 7.09 4.39
N TYR A 70 3.87 6.61 3.71
CA TYR A 70 2.75 7.44 3.21
C TYR A 70 1.38 6.84 3.54
N GLY A 71 1.26 6.18 4.71
CA GLY A 71 0.04 5.54 5.19
C GLY A 71 -1.18 6.47 5.35
N ASP A 72 -0.93 7.76 5.50
CA ASP A 72 -1.92 8.85 5.56
C ASP A 72 -2.46 9.28 4.18
N THR A 73 -1.87 8.77 3.09
CA THR A 73 -2.28 9.13 1.73
C THR A 73 -3.33 8.17 1.16
N PRO A 74 -4.15 8.61 0.18
CA PRO A 74 -5.14 7.74 -0.47
C PRO A 74 -4.55 6.51 -1.18
N TRP A 75 -3.22 6.45 -1.35
CA TRP A 75 -2.53 5.35 -2.03
C TRP A 75 -2.25 4.16 -1.12
N ALA A 76 -2.28 4.33 0.21
CA ALA A 76 -1.93 3.29 1.17
C ALA A 76 -2.84 2.05 1.06
N ALA A 77 -4.17 2.26 1.05
CA ALA A 77 -5.14 1.17 0.93
C ALA A 77 -4.96 0.38 -0.38
N SER A 78 -4.74 1.09 -1.50
CA SER A 78 -4.49 0.46 -2.80
C SER A 78 -3.15 -0.28 -2.84
N ALA A 79 -2.10 0.27 -2.22
CA ALA A 79 -0.81 -0.39 -2.15
C ALA A 79 -0.88 -1.70 -1.34
N LEU A 80 -1.58 -1.70 -0.20
CA LEU A 80 -1.77 -2.91 0.62
C LEU A 80 -2.60 -3.98 -0.11
N LEU A 81 -3.64 -3.58 -0.85
CA LEU A 81 -4.37 -4.50 -1.74
C LEU A 81 -3.44 -5.14 -2.79
N LEU A 82 -2.59 -4.34 -3.45
CA LEU A 82 -1.67 -4.86 -4.46
C LEU A 82 -0.52 -5.68 -3.86
N LYS A 83 -0.12 -5.41 -2.61
CA LYS A 83 0.76 -6.28 -1.82
C LYS A 83 0.12 -7.65 -1.65
N GLY A 84 -1.16 -7.74 -1.27
CA GLY A 84 -1.90 -8.99 -1.23
C GLY A 84 -1.91 -9.73 -2.57
N ARG A 85 -2.20 -9.02 -3.68
CA ARG A 85 -2.15 -9.59 -5.04
C ARG A 85 -0.78 -10.12 -5.42
N SER A 86 0.28 -9.46 -4.97
CA SER A 86 1.65 -9.92 -5.23
C SER A 86 1.97 -11.24 -4.51
N TYR A 87 1.44 -11.44 -3.29
CA TYR A 87 1.53 -12.72 -2.59
C TYR A 87 0.71 -13.81 -3.30
N ALA A 88 -0.52 -13.48 -3.71
CA ALA A 88 -1.38 -14.40 -4.46
C ALA A 88 -0.72 -14.84 -5.79
N GLY A 89 -0.09 -13.91 -6.50
CA GLY A 89 0.69 -14.22 -7.72
C GLY A 89 1.89 -15.15 -7.49
N GLN A 90 2.39 -15.25 -6.26
CA GLN A 90 3.39 -16.23 -5.84
C GLN A 90 2.80 -17.52 -5.26
N LYS A 91 1.47 -17.73 -5.31
CA LYS A 91 0.75 -18.82 -4.64
C LYS A 91 0.91 -18.83 -3.11
N ARG A 92 1.32 -17.70 -2.53
CA ARG A 92 1.43 -17.50 -1.08
C ARG A 92 0.08 -17.04 -0.53
N TYR A 93 -0.90 -17.94 -0.54
CA TYR A 93 -2.30 -17.57 -0.30
C TYR A 93 -2.59 -17.16 1.16
N GLU A 94 -1.90 -17.75 2.13
CA GLU A 94 -2.02 -17.33 3.54
C GLU A 94 -1.55 -15.87 3.72
N ASP A 95 -0.39 -15.52 3.16
CA ASP A 95 0.11 -14.14 3.20
C ASP A 95 -0.80 -13.17 2.42
N ALA A 96 -1.36 -13.62 1.29
CA ALA A 96 -2.29 -12.83 0.51
C ALA A 96 -3.56 -12.53 1.30
N ARG A 97 -4.16 -13.56 1.92
CA ARG A 97 -5.34 -13.43 2.78
C ARG A 97 -5.07 -12.53 3.97
N ALA A 98 -3.92 -12.66 4.63
CA ALA A 98 -3.54 -11.77 5.73
C ALA A 98 -3.44 -10.31 5.26
N ALA A 99 -2.80 -10.05 4.13
CA ALA A 99 -2.71 -8.69 3.57
C ALA A 99 -4.08 -8.13 3.18
N TYR A 100 -4.96 -8.94 2.58
CA TYR A 100 -6.31 -8.52 2.24
C TYR A 100 -7.17 -8.23 3.48
N GLN A 101 -7.06 -9.08 4.51
CA GLN A 101 -7.76 -8.84 5.77
C GLN A 101 -7.29 -7.52 6.40
N GLN A 102 -5.99 -7.26 6.35
CA GLN A 102 -5.44 -5.99 6.81
C GLN A 102 -6.01 -4.79 6.04
N VAL A 103 -6.31 -4.90 4.74
CA VAL A 103 -6.99 -3.80 4.00
C VAL A 103 -8.37 -3.52 4.58
N ILE A 104 -9.13 -4.57 4.92
CA ILE A 104 -10.49 -4.46 5.45
C ILE A 104 -10.45 -3.82 6.85
N ASP A 105 -9.48 -4.22 7.66
CA ASP A 105 -9.35 -3.76 9.05
C ASP A 105 -8.82 -2.32 9.13
N ASP A 106 -7.77 -2.00 8.37
CA ASP A 106 -7.09 -0.69 8.41
C ASP A 106 -7.82 0.38 7.57
N PHE A 107 -8.59 -0.01 6.55
CA PHE A 107 -9.28 0.91 5.62
C PHE A 107 -10.77 0.56 5.41
N PRO A 108 -11.58 0.57 6.48
CA PRO A 108 -12.99 0.18 6.42
C PRO A 108 -13.78 1.07 5.46
N GLY A 109 -14.62 0.46 4.62
CA GLY A 109 -15.47 1.17 3.64
C GLY A 109 -14.74 1.75 2.43
N SER A 110 -13.43 1.47 2.28
CA SER A 110 -12.67 1.86 1.09
C SER A 110 -12.94 0.92 -0.08
N GLU A 111 -12.83 1.43 -1.32
CA GLU A 111 -12.89 0.60 -2.54
C GLU A 111 -11.84 -0.53 -2.53
N ALA A 112 -10.69 -0.29 -1.88
CA ALA A 112 -9.67 -1.31 -1.71
C ALA A 112 -10.12 -2.42 -0.75
N GLY A 113 -10.85 -2.09 0.32
CA GLY A 113 -11.44 -3.04 1.25
C GLY A 113 -12.50 -3.93 0.57
N ASP A 114 -13.37 -3.34 -0.24
CA ASP A 114 -14.37 -4.10 -1.01
C ASP A 114 -13.71 -5.09 -1.97
N LYS A 115 -12.66 -4.65 -2.66
CA LYS A 115 -11.84 -5.52 -3.53
C LYS A 115 -11.11 -6.59 -2.73
N ALA A 116 -10.55 -6.26 -1.57
CA ALA A 116 -9.87 -7.22 -0.71
C ALA A 116 -10.83 -8.32 -0.24
N ALA A 117 -12.05 -7.95 0.17
CA ALA A 117 -13.08 -8.91 0.57
C ALA A 117 -13.48 -9.84 -0.60
N HIS A 118 -13.56 -9.31 -1.83
CA HIS A 118 -13.76 -10.13 -3.02
C HIS A 118 -12.59 -11.11 -3.23
N GLU A 119 -11.34 -10.64 -3.17
CA GLU A 119 -10.15 -11.47 -3.39
C GLU A 119 -10.02 -12.60 -2.35
N ILE A 120 -10.40 -12.38 -1.09
CA ILE A 120 -10.43 -13.43 -0.07
C ILE A 120 -11.40 -14.56 -0.46
N ARG A 121 -12.62 -14.21 -0.90
CA ARG A 121 -13.61 -15.20 -1.34
C ARG A 121 -13.09 -16.00 -2.53
N GLU A 122 -12.45 -15.36 -3.49
CA GLU A 122 -11.86 -16.06 -4.64
C GLU A 122 -10.77 -17.05 -4.21
N LEU A 123 -9.91 -16.67 -3.25
CA LEU A 123 -8.87 -17.56 -2.73
C LEU A 123 -9.45 -18.79 -2.03
N GLU A 124 -10.59 -18.67 -1.35
CA GLU A 124 -11.26 -19.80 -0.69
C GLU A 124 -11.78 -20.83 -1.70
N HIS A 125 -12.23 -20.39 -2.89
CA HIS A 125 -12.66 -21.28 -3.97
C HIS A 125 -11.49 -21.98 -4.70
N VAL A 126 -10.29 -21.40 -4.64
CA VAL A 126 -9.06 -21.97 -5.24
C VAL A 126 -8.47 -23.10 -4.38
N ARG A 127 -8.91 -23.30 -3.13
CA ARG A 127 -8.63 -24.52 -2.35
C ARG A 127 -9.76 -25.56 -2.53
N PRO A 128 -9.71 -26.47 -3.52
CA PRO A 128 -10.29 -27.79 -3.31
C PRO A 128 -9.32 -28.59 -2.40
N GLY A 129 -9.86 -29.51 -1.60
CA GLY A 129 -9.09 -30.35 -0.67
C GLY A 129 -7.77 -30.87 -1.26
N GLY A 130 -6.71 -30.74 -0.48
CA GLY A 130 -5.35 -31.13 -0.86
C GLY A 130 -4.43 -31.17 0.35
N GLU A 131 -4.91 -31.74 1.46
CA GLU A 131 -4.04 -32.57 2.28
C GLU A 131 -3.83 -33.86 1.48
N ASP A 132 -2.87 -33.84 0.55
CA ASP A 132 -2.23 -35.09 0.13
C ASP A 132 -1.41 -35.55 1.34
N VAL A 133 -2.09 -36.28 2.24
CA VAL A 133 -1.41 -37.16 3.19
C VAL A 133 -0.68 -38.17 2.33
N GLU A 134 0.61 -37.95 2.10
CA GLU A 134 1.52 -39.00 1.66
C GLU A 134 1.39 -40.14 2.67
N SER A 135 0.59 -41.15 2.31
CA SER A 135 0.63 -42.45 2.96
C SER A 135 2.00 -43.04 2.68
N GLY A 136 2.90 -42.81 3.64
CA GLY A 136 4.22 -43.44 3.71
C GLY A 136 4.08 -44.95 3.63
N LYS A 137 5.01 -45.53 2.88
CA LYS A 137 5.23 -46.98 2.71
C LYS A 137 5.35 -47.73 4.02
#